data_AF-A0A966NDZ2-F1
#
_entry.id   AF-A0A966NDZ2-F1
#
_cell.length_a   1.000
_cell.length_b   1.000
_cell.length_c   1.000
_cell.angle_alpha   90.00
_cell.angle_beta   90.00
_cell.angle_gamma   90.00
#
_symmetry.space_group_name_H-M   'P 1'
#
loop_
_entity.id
_entity.type
_entity.pdbx_description
1 polymer ?
#
loop_
_entity_poly.entity_id
_entity_poly.type
_entity_poly.pdbx_seq_one_letter_code
_entity_poly.pdbx_strand_id
1 'polypeptide(L)' 'AGKLLISRPHPPHGIHHESLFIFDLELPNHLIPVNHDGEVSGFIQLDLAEAAARILADEFTTDAALVTADFILRRNRIA' A
#
# COMPACT_ATOMS: atom_id res chain seq x y z
N ALA A 1 -9.08 -7.85 2.16
CA ALA A 1 -8.16 -8.74 1.40
C ALA A 1 -8.73 -9.00 0.02
N GLY A 2 -7.89 -9.08 -1.01
CA GLY A 2 -8.33 -9.17 -2.41
C GLY A 2 -7.17 -9.31 -3.40
N LYS A 3 -7.47 -9.10 -4.69
CA LYS A 3 -6.47 -9.13 -5.77
C LYS A 3 -6.64 -7.90 -6.66
N LEU A 4 -5.55 -7.17 -6.93
CA LEU A 4 -5.50 -6.14 -7.96
C LEU A 4 -4.71 -6.63 -9.16
N LEU A 5 -5.22 -6.32 -10.35
CA LEU A 5 -4.52 -6.55 -11.62
C LEU A 5 -4.06 -5.20 -12.14
N ILE A 6 -2.76 -5.07 -12.39
CA ILE A 6 -2.14 -3.82 -12.84
C ILE A 6 -1.48 -4.08 -14.18
N SER A 7 -1.79 -3.25 -15.18
CA SER A 7 -1.10 -3.24 -16.47
C SER A 7 -0.58 -1.83 -16.72
N ARG A 8 0.74 -1.67 -16.76
CA ARG A 8 1.39 -0.38 -17.02
C ARG A 8 2.39 -0.48 -18.17
N PRO A 9 2.45 0.51 -19.07
CA PRO A 9 3.52 0.57 -20.07
C PRO A 9 4.89 0.64 -19.37
N HIS A 10 5.83 -0.16 -19.82
CA HIS A 10 7.22 -0.13 -19.36
C HIS A 10 8.18 -0.11 -20.56
N PRO A 11 8.27 1.01 -21.32
CA PRO A 11 9.18 1.11 -22.46
C PRO A 11 10.65 1.05 -22.01
N PRO A 12 11.54 0.41 -22.80
CA PRO A 12 11.29 -0.28 -24.08
C PRO A 12 10.75 -1.72 -23.94
N HIS A 13 10.59 -2.21 -22.71
CA HIS A 13 10.28 -3.60 -22.36
C HIS A 13 8.80 -4.01 -22.51
N GLY A 14 7.95 -3.16 -23.10
CA GLY A 14 6.56 -3.48 -23.42
C GLY A 14 5.58 -3.10 -22.30
N ILE A 15 4.82 -4.07 -21.80
CA ILE A 15 3.83 -3.88 -20.74
C ILE A 15 4.25 -4.69 -19.52
N HIS A 16 4.24 -4.04 -18.36
CA HIS A 16 4.35 -4.71 -17.08
C HIS A 16 2.94 -5.09 -16.59
N HIS A 17 2.66 -6.39 -16.53
CA HIS A 17 1.36 -6.93 -16.10
C HIS A 17 1.53 -7.73 -14.81
N GLU A 18 0.95 -7.23 -13.72
CA GLU A 18 1.18 -7.73 -12.37
C GLU A 18 -0.13 -8.08 -11.66
N SER A 19 -0.02 -9.03 -10.73
CA SER A 19 -1.08 -9.43 -9.81
C SER A 19 -0.64 -9.13 -8.39
N LEU A 20 -1.23 -8.12 -7.75
CA LEU A 20 -1.01 -7.85 -6.34
C LEU A 20 -2.05 -8.58 -5.51
N PHE A 21 -1.59 -9.42 -4.58
CA PHE A 21 -2.45 -10.09 -3.59
C PHE A 21 -2.42 -9.30 -2.30
N ILE A 22 -3.59 -8.84 -1.87
CA ILE A 22 -3.75 -7.90 -0.76
C ILE A 22 -4.26 -8.64 0.47
N PHE A 23 -3.57 -8.43 1.59
CA PHE A 23 -3.93 -8.98 2.89
C PHE A 23 -4.18 -7.84 3.87
N ASP A 24 -5.19 -8.00 4.72
CA ASP A 24 -5.43 -7.10 5.83
C ASP A 24 -5.09 -7.86 7.12
N LEU A 25 -4.28 -7.24 7.97
CA LEU A 25 -3.89 -7.80 9.26
C LEU A 25 -4.11 -6.76 10.35
N GLU A 26 -4.97 -7.07 11.31
CA GLU A 26 -5.12 -6.24 12.51
C GLU A 26 -4.01 -6.59 13.49
N LEU A 27 -3.29 -5.57 13.95
CA LEU A 27 -2.14 -5.69 14.84
C LEU A 27 -2.47 -5.15 16.23
N PRO A 28 -1.91 -5.72 17.31
CA PRO A 28 -2.05 -5.15 18.64
C PRO A 28 -1.42 -3.76 18.72
N ASN A 29 -2.03 -2.84 19.46
CA ASN A 29 -1.55 -1.45 19.62
C ASN A 29 -0.15 -1.32 20.25
N HIS A 30 0.36 -2.39 20.87
CA HIS A 30 1.67 -2.42 21.52
C HIS A 30 2.76 -3.07 20.66
N LEU A 31 2.44 -3.51 19.45
CA LEU A 31 3.41 -4.09 18.55
C LEU A 31 4.25 -2.98 17.91
N ILE A 32 5.57 -3.07 18.09
CA ILE A 32 6.54 -2.14 17.47
C ILE A 32 7.24 -2.88 16.34
N PRO A 33 7.05 -2.47 15.08
CA PRO A 33 7.73 -3.10 13.95
C PRO A 33 9.24 -2.82 14.00
N VAL A 34 10.03 -3.85 13.70
CA VAL A 34 11.50 -3.78 13.68
C VAL A 34 11.99 -4.24 12.32
N ASN A 35 12.90 -3.47 11.72
CA ASN A 35 13.56 -3.88 10.50
C ASN A 35 14.63 -4.93 10.83
N HIS A 36 14.55 -6.10 10.20
CA HIS A 36 15.45 -7.23 10.46
C HIS A 36 16.52 -7.45 9.40
N ASP A 37 16.26 -7.09 8.14
CA ASP A 37 17.12 -7.40 6.99
C ASP A 37 17.72 -6.16 6.32
N GLY A 38 17.28 -4.96 6.72
CA GLY A 38 17.79 -3.70 6.16
C GLY A 38 17.00 -3.18 4.97
N GLU A 39 15.90 -3.82 4.57
CA GLU A 39 15.14 -3.40 3.38
C GLU A 39 14.40 -2.07 3.55
N VAL A 40 14.01 -1.71 4.78
CA VAL A 40 13.27 -0.46 5.07
C VAL A 40 14.07 0.51 5.94
N SER A 41 13.95 1.82 5.71
CA SER A 41 14.64 2.81 6.56
C SER A 41 14.02 2.95 7.96
N GLY A 42 12.71 2.66 8.08
CA GLY A 42 11.98 2.75 9.33
C GLY A 42 10.47 2.57 9.13
N PHE A 43 9.73 2.67 10.22
CA PHE A 43 8.28 2.57 10.24
C PHE A 43 7.67 3.83 10.83
N ILE A 44 6.57 4.29 10.23
CA ILE A 44 5.74 5.37 10.76
C ILE A 44 4.31 4.86 10.88
N GLN A 45 3.64 5.20 11.98
CA GLN A 45 2.23 4.91 12.15
C GLN A 45 1.42 6.10 11.63
N LEU A 46 0.52 5.85 10.69
CA LEU A 46 -0.34 6.86 10.06
C LEU A 46 -1.81 6.53 10.32
N ASP A 47 -2.64 7.56 10.42
CA ASP A 47 -4.08 7.38 10.30
C ASP A 47 -4.51 7.30 8.82
N LEU A 48 -5.79 6.97 8.58
CA LEU A 48 -6.32 6.79 7.22
C LEU A 48 -6.31 8.09 6.40
N ALA A 49 -6.50 9.24 7.04
CA ALA A 49 -6.54 10.53 6.36
C ALA A 49 -5.13 10.99 5.96
N GLU A 50 -4.15 10.82 6.85
CA GLU A 50 -2.75 11.11 6.58
C GLU A 50 -2.20 10.16 5.49
N ALA A 51 -2.53 8.88 5.54
CA ALA A 51 -2.18 7.94 4.48
C ALA A 51 -2.74 8.38 3.11
N ALA A 52 -4.00 8.83 3.05
CA ALA A 52 -4.59 9.37 1.83
C ALA A 52 -3.88 10.65 1.35
N ALA A 53 -3.57 11.57 2.26
CA ALA A 53 -2.87 12.82 1.93
C ALA A 53 -1.47 12.56 1.36
N ARG A 54 -0.73 11.61 1.93
CA ARG A 54 0.61 11.23 1.45
C ARG A 54 0.60 10.50 0.10
N ILE A 55 -0.44 9.70 -0.17
CA ILE A 55 -0.67 9.14 -1.51
C ILE A 55 -0.85 10.28 -2.53
N LEU A 56 -1.65 11.29 -2.21
CA LEU A 56 -1.88 12.44 -3.09
C LEU A 56 -0.65 13.35 -3.25
N ALA A 57 0.32 13.24 -2.33
CA ALA A 57 1.59 13.94 -2.38
C ALA A 57 2.71 13.13 -3.08
N ASP A 58 2.38 12.01 -3.73
CA ASP A 58 3.33 11.10 -4.40
C ASP A 58 4.45 10.56 -3.48
N GLU A 59 4.18 10.42 -2.18
CA GLU A 59 5.14 9.86 -1.20
C GLU A 59 5.18 8.32 -1.18
N PHE A 60 4.34 7.67 -1.99
CA PHE A 60 4.21 6.21 -2.07
C PHE A 60 4.73 5.68 -3.39
N THR A 61 5.23 4.44 -3.40
CA THR A 61 5.40 3.71 -4.66
C THR A 61 4.03 3.43 -5.28
N THR A 62 3.96 3.30 -6.61
CA THR A 62 2.70 3.08 -7.33
C THR A 62 1.89 1.92 -6.76
N ASP A 63 2.55 0.79 -6.49
CA ASP A 63 1.89 -0.42 -6.00
C ASP A 63 1.41 -0.25 -4.55
N ALA A 64 2.21 0.38 -3.69
CA ALA A 64 1.81 0.68 -2.31
C ALA A 64 0.63 1.65 -2.25
N ALA A 65 0.66 2.72 -3.07
CA ALA A 65 -0.42 3.69 -3.16
C ALA A 65 -1.75 3.02 -3.55
N LEU A 66 -1.74 2.12 -4.53
CA LEU A 66 -2.93 1.39 -4.97
C LEU A 66 -3.48 0.47 -3.88
N VAL A 67 -2.62 -0.31 -3.23
CA VAL A 67 -3.02 -1.23 -2.16
C VAL A 67 -3.59 -0.47 -0.95
N THR A 68 -2.94 0.63 -0.55
CA THR A 68 -3.39 1.46 0.57
C THR A 68 -4.69 2.20 0.23
N ALA A 69 -4.83 2.74 -0.98
CA ALA A 69 -6.07 3.38 -1.43
C ALA A 69 -7.24 2.39 -1.47
N ASP A 70 -7.04 1.17 -1.96
CA ASP A 70 -8.04 0.11 -1.93
C ASP A 70 -8.48 -0.20 -0.48
N PHE A 71 -7.54 -0.30 0.45
CA PHE A 71 -7.86 -0.49 1.87
C PHE A 71 -8.71 0.65 2.45
N ILE A 72 -8.33 1.91 2.20
CA ILE A 72 -9.08 3.09 2.65
C ILE A 72 -10.50 3.09 2.08
N LEU A 73 -10.65 2.84 0.78
CA LEU A 73 -11.95 2.78 0.12
C LEU A 73 -12.82 1.65 0.67
N ARG A 74 -12.25 0.45 0.89
CA ARG A 74 -12.98 -0.67 1.49
C ARG A 74 -13.43 -0.39 2.91
N ARG A 75 -12.60 0.28 3.72
CA ARG A 75 -12.95 0.65 5.10
C ARG A 75 -14.06 1.69 5.16
N ASN A 76 -14.09 2.63 4.19
CA ASN A 76 -15.10 3.70 4.12
C ASN A 76 -16.40 3.30 3.40
N ARG A 77 -16.42 2.20 2.64
CA ARG A 77 -17.63 1.66 1.98
C ARG A 77 -18.59 0.95 2.94
N ILE A 78 -18.26 0.89 4.23
CA ILE A 78 -19.14 0.43 5.29
C ILE A 78 -19.64 1.69 6.03
N ALA A 79 -20.60 2.38 5.43
CA ALA A 79 -21.46 3.37 6.06
C ALA A 79 -22.90 3.10 5.60
#